data_AF-A0A355U3R2-F1
#
_entry.id   AF-A0A355U3R2-F1
#
_cell.length_a   1.000
_cell.length_b   1.000
_cell.length_c   1.000
_cell.angle_alpha   90.00
_cell.angle_beta   90.00
_cell.angle_gamma   90.00
#
_symmetry.space_group_name_H-M   'P 1'
#
loop_
_entity.id
_entity.type
_entity.pdbx_description
1 polymer ?
#
loop_
_entity_poly.entity_id
_entity_poly.type
_entity_poly.pdbx_seq_one_letter_code
_entity_poly.pdbx_strand_id
1 'polypeptide(L)'
;MRDYFCYYEKVGSETKNITDEIPFDIPNSWCFIRLKELIKIISGVSYDKRDICSDGIRILRGGNIGELTIQLQQDDVFLPYKYLDEEKQIKNGDIIIVASTGSKIAIGRAGFAEKDYPNTQIGAFLRIVRPINIDFADYLKCLFSTDYYREHIRESVHGNTINNVKSEYLDSFIVPLPPVAEQKRVIQQTKSIYWLY
;
A
#
# COMPACT_ATOMS: atom_id res chain seq x y z
N MET A 1 -3.65 34.30 -16.78
CA MET A 1 -2.50 33.79 -17.55
C MET A 1 -2.19 32.44 -16.92
N ARG A 2 -2.36 31.32 -17.64
CA ARG A 2 -2.10 29.98 -17.07
C ARG A 2 -0.59 29.87 -16.93
N ASP A 3 -0.07 30.01 -15.72
CA ASP A 3 1.32 29.68 -15.44
C ASP A 3 1.44 28.17 -15.64
N TYR A 4 2.02 27.76 -16.76
CA TYR A 4 2.29 26.36 -17.06
C TYR A 4 3.44 25.91 -16.14
N PHE A 5 3.10 25.43 -14.95
CA PHE A 5 4.06 24.73 -14.11
C PHE A 5 4.50 23.47 -14.83
N CYS A 6 5.75 23.46 -15.31
CA CYS A 6 6.35 22.26 -15.83
C CYS A 6 6.91 21.43 -14.67
N TYR A 7 6.52 20.17 -14.60
CA TYR A 7 7.03 19.24 -13.60
C TYR A 7 8.10 18.35 -14.22
N TYR A 8 9.18 18.11 -13.48
CA TYR A 8 10.29 17.31 -13.94
C TYR A 8 10.70 16.29 -12.88
N GLU A 9 11.06 15.08 -13.33
CA GLU A 9 11.72 14.09 -12.49
C GLU A 9 13.14 13.83 -12.98
N LYS A 10 14.07 13.59 -12.06
CA LYS A 10 15.45 13.23 -12.39
C LYS A 10 15.60 11.71 -12.35
N VAL A 11 15.92 11.11 -13.49
CA VAL A 11 16.16 9.67 -13.62
C VAL A 11 17.63 9.45 -13.95
N GLY A 12 18.42 9.08 -12.95
CA GLY A 12 19.89 9.03 -13.08
C GLY A 12 20.46 10.42 -13.37
N SER A 13 21.06 10.60 -14.54
CA SER A 13 21.59 11.90 -15.02
C SER A 13 20.60 12.70 -15.86
N GLU A 14 19.48 12.10 -16.28
CA GLU A 14 18.53 12.72 -17.20
C GLU A 14 17.40 13.43 -16.46
N THR A 15 16.86 14.48 -17.08
CA THR A 15 15.69 15.22 -16.60
C THR A 15 14.52 14.94 -17.55
N LYS A 16 13.45 14.34 -17.03
CA LYS A 16 12.25 14.00 -17.79
C LYS A 16 11.13 14.96 -17.42
N ASN A 17 10.47 15.55 -18.42
CA ASN A 17 9.24 16.32 -18.21
C ASN A 17 8.07 15.35 -17.95
N ILE A 18 7.38 15.54 -16.82
CA ILE A 18 6.24 14.71 -16.38
C ILE A 18 4.95 15.53 -16.23
N THR A 19 4.88 16.72 -16.84
CA THR A 19 3.75 17.65 -16.70
C THR A 19 2.43 16.99 -17.09
N ASP A 20 2.42 16.19 -18.14
CA ASP A 20 1.23 15.46 -18.61
C ASP A 20 0.85 14.27 -17.72
N GLU A 21 1.73 13.88 -16.78
CA GLU A 21 1.45 12.83 -15.79
C GLU A 21 0.89 13.40 -14.48
N ILE A 22 0.86 14.73 -14.31
CA ILE A 22 0.43 15.37 -13.07
C ILE A 22 -1.10 15.39 -12.97
N PRO A 23 -1.67 14.78 -11.91
CA PRO A 23 -3.12 14.58 -11.81
C PRO A 23 -3.88 15.84 -11.39
N PHE A 24 -3.24 16.76 -10.65
CA PHE A 24 -3.85 17.94 -10.05
C PHE A 24 -2.79 18.92 -9.55
N ASP A 25 -3.20 20.15 -9.26
CA ASP A 25 -2.35 21.17 -8.66
C ASP A 25 -2.11 20.91 -7.16
N ILE A 26 -0.89 21.19 -6.70
CA ILE A 26 -0.49 21.10 -5.29
C ILE A 26 0.09 22.45 -4.81
N PRO A 27 0.11 22.73 -3.50
CA PRO A 27 0.79 23.91 -2.99
C PRO A 27 2.27 23.93 -3.41
N ASN A 28 2.83 25.10 -3.69
CA ASN A 28 4.23 25.26 -4.12
C ASN A 28 5.26 24.69 -3.13
N SER A 29 4.89 24.48 -1.87
CA SER A 29 5.74 23.88 -0.85
C SER A 29 5.77 22.35 -0.91
N TRP A 30 4.86 21.73 -1.66
CA TRP A 30 4.79 20.29 -1.86
C TRP A 30 5.53 19.91 -3.14
N CYS A 31 5.92 18.64 -3.25
CA CYS A 31 6.43 18.09 -4.49
C CYS A 31 5.68 16.81 -4.86
N PHE A 32 5.81 16.39 -6.11
CA PHE A 32 5.41 15.05 -6.51
C PHE A 32 6.60 14.10 -6.42
N ILE A 33 6.34 12.86 -5.98
CA ILE A 33 7.32 11.78 -5.93
C ILE A 33 6.69 10.49 -6.45
N ARG A 34 7.50 9.56 -6.94
CA ARG A 34 7.04 8.20 -7.22
C ARG A 34 6.94 7.41 -5.92
N LEU A 35 5.87 6.65 -5.73
CA LEU A 35 5.62 5.95 -4.48
C LEU A 35 6.76 4.98 -4.12
N LYS A 36 7.46 4.38 -5.09
CA LYS A 36 8.65 3.52 -4.85
C LYS A 36 9.74 4.19 -4.00
N GLU A 37 9.83 5.52 -4.00
CA GLU A 37 10.81 6.26 -3.21
C GLU A 37 10.44 6.29 -1.71
N LEU A 38 9.22 5.86 -1.34
CA LEU A 38 8.72 5.82 0.03
C LEU A 38 8.51 4.40 0.55
N ILE A 39 8.51 3.37 -0.32
CA ILE A 39 8.09 2.01 0.04
C ILE A 39 9.03 0.90 -0.46
N LYS A 40 8.97 -0.25 0.20
CA LYS A 40 9.40 -1.56 -0.31
C LYS A 40 8.16 -2.44 -0.47
N ILE A 41 8.03 -3.11 -1.61
CA ILE A 41 6.95 -4.08 -1.85
C ILE A 41 7.48 -5.49 -1.54
N ILE A 42 6.74 -6.23 -0.71
CA ILE A 42 7.09 -7.60 -0.31
C ILE A 42 5.95 -8.54 -0.72
N SER A 43 6.32 -9.63 -1.39
CA SER A 43 5.37 -10.66 -1.84
C SER A 43 4.98 -11.61 -0.71
N GLY A 44 3.74 -12.11 -0.78
CA GLY A 44 3.26 -13.14 0.14
C GLY A 44 3.74 -14.54 -0.20
N VAL A 45 3.45 -15.47 0.70
CA VAL A 45 3.88 -16.87 0.63
C VAL A 45 2.90 -17.71 -0.19
N SER A 46 3.44 -18.51 -1.10
CA SER A 46 2.75 -19.60 -1.76
C SER A 46 2.96 -20.89 -0.97
N TYR A 47 1.91 -21.69 -0.80
CA TYR A 47 1.94 -22.91 -0.02
C TYR A 47 0.94 -23.93 -0.57
N ASP A 48 1.18 -25.20 -0.26
CA ASP A 48 0.23 -26.28 -0.58
C ASP A 48 -0.82 -26.42 0.54
N LYS A 49 -2.05 -26.76 0.19
CA LYS A 49 -3.12 -26.97 1.18
C LYS A 49 -2.78 -28.10 2.18
N ARG A 50 -1.96 -29.07 1.76
CA ARG A 50 -1.48 -30.18 2.60
C ARG A 50 -0.52 -29.74 3.71
N ASP A 51 0.12 -28.58 3.55
CA ASP A 51 1.02 -28.02 4.55
C ASP A 51 0.29 -27.22 5.64
N ILE A 52 -1.03 -27.00 5.50
CA ILE A 52 -1.82 -26.29 6.52
C ILE A 52 -1.82 -27.10 7.81
N CYS A 53 -1.55 -26.44 8.93
CA CYS A 53 -1.54 -27.01 10.27
C CYS A 53 -2.44 -26.21 11.22
N SER A 54 -2.59 -26.68 12.46
CA SER A 54 -3.46 -26.06 13.47
C SER A 54 -2.82 -24.90 14.24
N ASP A 55 -1.48 -24.81 14.21
CA ASP A 55 -0.66 -23.84 14.93
C ASP A 55 0.60 -23.56 14.10
N GLY A 56 1.12 -22.34 14.15
CA GLY A 56 2.37 -21.92 13.54
C GLY A 56 2.32 -20.47 13.11
N ILE A 57 2.77 -20.22 11.89
CA ILE A 57 2.74 -18.90 11.27
C ILE A 57 1.34 -18.64 10.72
N ARG A 58 0.66 -17.62 11.21
CA ARG A 58 -0.62 -17.17 10.68
C ARG A 58 -0.44 -16.57 9.30
N ILE A 59 -1.28 -16.97 8.34
CA ILE A 59 -1.26 -16.47 6.96
C ILE A 59 -2.52 -15.68 6.68
N LEU A 60 -2.39 -14.36 6.57
CA LEU A 60 -3.49 -13.48 6.19
C LEU A 60 -3.83 -13.62 4.71
N ARG A 61 -5.12 -13.62 4.41
CA ARG A 61 -5.72 -13.67 3.07
C ARG A 61 -6.59 -12.45 2.85
N GLY A 62 -7.18 -12.30 1.66
CA GLY A 62 -7.98 -11.12 1.29
C GLY A 62 -9.17 -10.83 2.21
N GLY A 63 -9.68 -11.82 2.94
CA GLY A 63 -10.73 -11.64 3.95
C GLY A 63 -10.26 -10.90 5.21
N ASN A 64 -8.98 -10.97 5.54
CA ASN A 64 -8.39 -10.29 6.70
C ASN A 64 -8.17 -8.80 6.47
N ILE A 65 -8.27 -8.33 5.22
CA ILE A 65 -7.95 -6.96 4.84
C ILE A 65 -9.26 -6.17 4.77
N GLY A 66 -9.51 -5.38 5.81
CA GLY A 66 -10.61 -4.41 5.87
C GLY A 66 -10.24 -3.07 5.26
N GLU A 67 -11.11 -2.08 5.37
CA GLU A 67 -10.78 -0.69 5.01
C GLU A 67 -9.83 -0.12 6.07
N LEU A 68 -8.55 0.01 5.71
CA LEU A 68 -7.43 0.43 6.57
C LEU A 68 -7.26 -0.36 7.86
N THR A 69 -7.79 -1.57 7.95
CA THR A 69 -7.70 -2.42 9.14
C THR A 69 -7.25 -3.83 8.79
N ILE A 70 -6.55 -4.46 9.72
CA ILE A 70 -6.24 -5.89 9.67
C ILE A 70 -7.14 -6.60 10.68
N GLN A 71 -7.88 -7.59 10.20
CA GLN A 71 -8.85 -8.35 10.98
C GLN A 71 -8.42 -9.81 11.03
N LEU A 72 -7.97 -10.25 12.21
CA LEU A 72 -7.67 -11.67 12.45
C LEU A 72 -8.97 -12.45 12.58
N GLN A 73 -9.02 -13.63 11.98
CA GLN A 73 -10.23 -14.47 11.94
C GLN A 73 -9.97 -15.81 12.65
N GLN A 74 -11.06 -16.49 13.04
CA GLN A 74 -10.97 -17.78 13.71
C GLN A 74 -10.54 -18.90 12.75
N ASP A 75 -10.90 -18.79 11.47
CA ASP A 75 -10.57 -19.73 10.39
C ASP A 75 -9.34 -19.30 9.57
N ASP A 76 -8.47 -18.50 10.17
CA ASP A 76 -7.18 -18.15 9.57
C ASP A 76 -6.35 -19.40 9.29
N VAL A 77 -5.55 -19.32 8.22
CA VAL A 77 -4.65 -20.41 7.82
C VAL A 77 -3.37 -20.32 8.63
N PHE A 78 -2.85 -21.45 9.09
CA PHE A 78 -1.53 -21.54 9.72
C PHE A 78 -0.62 -22.45 8.93
N LEU A 79 0.66 -22.10 8.89
CA LEU A 79 1.72 -22.90 8.27
C LEU A 79 2.82 -23.25 9.29
N PRO A 80 3.52 -24.39 9.12
CA PRO A 80 4.64 -24.74 9.97
C PRO A 80 5.77 -23.72 9.87
N TYR A 81 6.57 -23.57 10.92
CA TYR A 81 7.69 -22.62 10.99
C TYR A 81 8.76 -22.79 9.89
N LYS A 82 8.76 -23.90 9.13
CA LYS A 82 9.60 -24.05 7.93
C LYS A 82 9.28 -23.01 6.83
N TYR A 83 8.11 -22.37 6.88
CA TYR A 83 7.70 -21.28 5.99
C TYR A 83 8.04 -19.88 6.52
N LEU A 84 8.70 -19.79 7.69
CA LEU A 84 9.01 -18.51 8.31
C LEU A 84 10.01 -17.75 7.45
N ASP A 85 9.68 -16.50 7.18
CA ASP A 85 10.54 -15.55 6.52
C ASP A 85 10.43 -14.22 7.27
N GLU A 86 11.52 -13.86 7.96
CA GLU A 86 11.62 -12.66 8.79
C GLU A 86 11.34 -11.36 8.03
N GLU A 87 11.61 -11.31 6.72
CA GLU A 87 11.27 -10.14 5.92
C GLU A 87 9.77 -10.03 5.67
N LYS A 88 9.07 -11.17 5.55
CA LYS A 88 7.64 -11.27 5.20
C LYS A 88 6.71 -11.18 6.42
N GLN A 89 7.24 -11.14 7.63
CA GLN A 89 6.44 -10.86 8.82
C GLN A 89 5.81 -9.47 8.75
N ILE A 90 4.55 -9.35 9.14
CA ILE A 90 3.83 -8.06 9.16
C ILE A 90 4.29 -7.24 10.36
N LYS A 91 4.72 -6.00 10.08
CA LYS A 91 5.28 -5.06 11.06
C LYS A 91 4.39 -3.83 11.19
N ASN A 92 4.52 -3.14 12.31
CA ASN A 92 3.88 -1.85 12.51
C ASN A 92 4.20 -0.89 11.34
N GLY A 93 3.18 -0.19 10.85
CA GLY A 93 3.28 0.74 9.72
C GLY A 93 3.19 0.09 8.34
N ASP A 94 3.17 -1.24 8.24
CA ASP A 94 2.90 -1.92 6.97
C ASP A 94 1.49 -1.63 6.47
N ILE A 95 1.37 -1.48 5.16
CA ILE A 95 0.08 -1.48 4.47
C ILE A 95 -0.04 -2.79 3.71
N ILE A 96 -1.10 -3.54 3.92
CA ILE A 96 -1.37 -4.80 3.23
C ILE A 96 -2.42 -4.57 2.17
N ILE A 97 -2.08 -4.83 0.91
CA ILE A 97 -3.03 -4.66 -0.20
C ILE A 97 -3.51 -5.99 -0.74
N VAL A 98 -4.78 -6.04 -1.13
CA VAL A 98 -5.32 -7.14 -1.94
C VAL A 98 -4.83 -6.96 -3.38
N ALA A 99 -3.82 -7.74 -3.75
CA ALA A 99 -3.15 -7.62 -5.04
C ALA A 99 -3.74 -8.53 -6.11
N SER A 100 -4.42 -9.62 -5.76
CA SER A 100 -5.07 -10.49 -6.76
C SER A 100 -6.43 -10.98 -6.28
N THR A 101 -7.47 -10.72 -7.07
CA THR A 101 -8.84 -11.14 -6.79
C THR A 101 -9.75 -10.97 -8.02
N GLY A 102 -10.80 -11.79 -8.11
CA GLY A 102 -11.87 -11.59 -9.11
C GLY A 102 -12.81 -10.42 -8.77
N SER A 103 -12.77 -9.89 -7.53
CA SER A 103 -13.63 -8.78 -7.12
C SER A 103 -13.00 -7.42 -7.46
N LYS A 104 -13.66 -6.64 -8.31
CA LYS A 104 -13.28 -5.26 -8.63
C LYS A 104 -13.38 -4.31 -7.43
N ILE A 105 -14.16 -4.67 -6.41
CA ILE A 105 -14.30 -3.86 -5.19
C ILE A 105 -13.14 -4.17 -4.23
N ALA A 106 -12.75 -5.44 -4.13
CA ALA A 106 -11.70 -5.85 -3.20
C ALA A 106 -10.28 -5.59 -3.73
N ILE A 107 -10.07 -5.56 -5.05
CA ILE A 107 -8.74 -5.27 -5.63
C ILE A 107 -8.23 -3.90 -5.17
N GLY A 108 -6.98 -3.84 -4.72
CA GLY A 108 -6.38 -2.63 -4.17
C GLY A 108 -6.92 -2.18 -2.82
N ARG A 109 -7.82 -2.94 -2.18
CA ARG A 109 -8.20 -2.63 -0.79
C ARG A 109 -6.97 -2.77 0.10
N ALA A 110 -6.77 -1.79 0.96
CA ALA A 110 -5.59 -1.66 1.80
C ALA A 110 -5.98 -1.75 3.28
N GLY A 111 -5.29 -2.61 4.02
CA GLY A 111 -5.35 -2.68 5.48
C GLY A 111 -4.08 -2.11 6.09
N PHE A 112 -4.17 -1.46 7.25
CA PHE A 112 -3.02 -0.88 7.93
C PHE A 112 -2.66 -1.68 9.17
N ALA A 113 -1.37 -1.95 9.35
CA ALA A 113 -0.83 -2.61 10.52
C ALA A 113 -0.50 -1.59 11.61
N GLU A 114 -1.43 -1.38 12.56
CA GLU A 114 -1.27 -0.47 13.72
C GLU A 114 -0.22 -0.95 14.74
N LYS A 115 0.30 -2.16 14.57
CA LYS A 115 1.23 -2.82 15.49
C LYS A 115 1.97 -3.93 14.74
N ASP A 116 3.00 -4.48 15.38
CA ASP A 116 3.61 -5.72 14.91
C ASP A 116 2.64 -6.89 15.08
N TYR A 117 2.66 -7.82 14.11
CA TYR A 117 1.91 -9.07 14.18
C TYR A 117 2.91 -10.23 14.18
N PRO A 118 3.39 -10.67 15.36
CA PRO A 118 4.36 -11.75 15.48
C PRO A 118 3.87 -13.02 14.79
N ASN A 119 4.78 -13.74 14.13
CA ASN A 119 4.48 -14.99 13.42
C ASN A 119 3.29 -14.86 12.46
N THR A 120 3.12 -13.70 11.83
CA THR A 120 2.04 -13.44 10.89
C THR A 120 2.62 -12.96 9.57
N GLN A 121 2.28 -13.66 8.49
CA GLN A 121 2.68 -13.35 7.12
C GLN A 121 1.42 -13.23 6.25
N ILE A 122 1.59 -12.85 4.99
CA ILE A 122 0.51 -12.75 4.02
C ILE A 122 0.57 -13.86 2.97
N GLY A 123 -0.57 -14.29 2.43
CA GLY A 123 -0.64 -15.24 1.33
C GLY A 123 -0.28 -14.60 -0.02
N ALA A 124 -0.01 -15.43 -1.04
CA ALA A 124 0.49 -15.02 -2.35
C ALA A 124 -0.34 -13.95 -3.11
N PHE A 125 -1.63 -13.81 -2.78
CA PHE A 125 -2.54 -12.84 -3.42
C PHE A 125 -2.57 -11.46 -2.75
N LEU A 126 -1.78 -11.27 -1.69
CA LEU A 126 -1.59 -9.98 -1.05
C LEU A 126 -0.18 -9.44 -1.33
N ARG A 127 0.03 -8.15 -1.06
CA ARG A 127 1.38 -7.54 -0.97
C ARG A 127 1.47 -6.75 0.31
N ILE A 128 2.64 -6.79 0.94
CA ILE A 128 3.01 -5.81 1.96
C ILE A 128 3.63 -4.63 1.19
N VAL A 129 3.11 -3.44 1.47
CA VAL A 129 3.69 -2.15 1.14
C VAL A 129 4.28 -1.60 2.43
N ARG A 130 5.60 -1.78 2.58
CA ARG A 130 6.34 -1.40 3.78
C ARG A 130 6.97 -0.03 3.58
N PRO A 131 6.77 0.95 4.48
CA PRO A 131 7.51 2.20 4.45
C PRO A 131 9.03 1.95 4.52
N ILE A 132 9.84 2.61 3.69
CA ILE A 132 11.30 2.54 3.82
C ILE A 132 11.80 3.24 5.11
N ASN A 133 11.02 4.20 5.59
CA ASN A 133 11.18 4.87 6.88
C ASN A 133 9.80 4.90 7.56
N ILE A 134 9.76 4.47 8.82
CA ILE A 134 8.54 4.40 9.64
C ILE A 134 7.86 5.78 9.80
N ASP A 135 8.61 6.88 9.70
CA ASP A 135 8.05 8.24 9.78
C ASP A 135 7.02 8.53 8.67
N PHE A 136 7.07 7.79 7.55
CA PHE A 136 6.09 7.90 6.49
C PHE A 136 4.83 7.06 6.71
N ALA A 137 4.78 6.16 7.70
CA ALA A 137 3.70 5.19 7.85
C ALA A 137 2.32 5.84 7.97
N ASP A 138 2.16 6.84 8.83
CA ASP A 138 0.88 7.55 9.02
C ASP A 138 0.50 8.36 7.77
N TYR A 139 1.47 8.93 7.06
CA TYR A 139 1.22 9.65 5.81
C TYR A 139 0.75 8.68 4.71
N LEU A 140 1.45 7.55 4.56
CA LEU A 140 1.08 6.50 3.62
C LEU A 140 -0.30 5.91 3.96
N LYS A 141 -0.63 5.73 5.24
CA LYS A 141 -1.98 5.33 5.66
C LYS A 141 -3.05 6.30 5.13
N CYS A 142 -2.81 7.61 5.26
CA CYS A 142 -3.72 8.63 4.71
C CYS A 142 -3.78 8.59 3.18
N LEU A 143 -2.65 8.41 2.50
CA LEU A 143 -2.60 8.29 1.05
C LEU A 143 -3.42 7.07 0.56
N PHE A 144 -3.23 5.92 1.17
CA PHE A 144 -3.91 4.67 0.81
C PHE A 144 -5.40 4.64 1.21
N SER A 145 -5.86 5.62 2.02
CA SER A 145 -7.27 5.83 2.30
C SER A 145 -8.00 6.67 1.25
N THR A 146 -7.26 7.29 0.32
CA THR A 146 -7.85 8.20 -0.67
C THR A 146 -8.49 7.47 -1.84
N ASP A 147 -9.50 8.10 -2.43
CA ASP A 147 -10.03 7.68 -3.73
C ASP A 147 -8.97 7.80 -4.83
N TYR A 148 -8.06 8.78 -4.73
CA TYR A 148 -6.93 8.94 -5.65
C TYR A 148 -6.09 7.66 -5.80
N TYR A 149 -5.74 7.02 -4.68
CA TYR A 149 -5.08 5.71 -4.70
C TYR A 149 -5.98 4.61 -5.29
N ARG A 150 -7.25 4.55 -4.87
CA ARG A 150 -8.17 3.49 -5.31
C ARG A 150 -8.46 3.57 -6.81
N GLU A 151 -8.59 4.78 -7.35
CA GLU A 151 -8.77 5.05 -8.79
C GLU A 151 -7.54 4.64 -9.58
N HIS A 152 -6.34 5.05 -9.16
CA HIS A 152 -5.09 4.63 -9.81
C HIS A 152 -4.98 3.11 -9.95
N ILE A 153 -5.31 2.37 -8.88
CA ILE A 153 -5.34 0.90 -8.95
C ILE A 153 -6.39 0.41 -9.94
N ARG A 154 -7.63 0.90 -9.85
CA ARG A 154 -8.74 0.46 -10.71
C ARG A 154 -8.41 0.67 -12.18
N GLU A 155 -7.85 1.82 -12.55
CA GLU A 155 -7.44 2.13 -13.92
C GLU A 155 -6.28 1.24 -14.38
N SER A 156 -5.30 1.01 -13.51
CA SER A 156 -4.13 0.17 -13.81
C SER A 156 -4.46 -1.31 -14.07
N VAL A 157 -5.53 -1.85 -13.45
CA VAL A 157 -5.94 -3.25 -13.65
C VAL A 157 -6.96 -3.47 -14.77
N HIS A 158 -7.39 -2.43 -15.50
CA HIS A 158 -8.38 -2.58 -16.58
C HIS A 158 -7.92 -3.56 -17.68
N GLY A 159 -8.85 -4.43 -18.14
CA GLY A 159 -8.66 -5.31 -19.30
C GLY A 159 -8.39 -6.80 -19.02
N ASN A 160 -8.22 -7.23 -17.76
CA ASN A 160 -7.92 -8.64 -17.42
C ASN A 160 -9.09 -9.38 -16.75
N THR A 161 -9.28 -10.67 -17.04
CA THR A 161 -10.30 -11.54 -16.40
C THR A 161 -10.03 -11.80 -14.92
N ILE A 162 -8.75 -11.78 -14.51
CA ILE A 162 -8.31 -11.78 -13.11
C ILE A 162 -7.55 -10.47 -12.88
N ASN A 163 -8.02 -9.65 -11.93
CA ASN A 163 -7.32 -8.42 -11.60
C ASN A 163 -6.07 -8.75 -10.79
N ASN A 164 -4.92 -8.29 -11.24
CA ASN A 164 -3.64 -8.47 -10.55
C ASN A 164 -2.89 -7.13 -10.50
N VAL A 165 -2.72 -6.59 -9.29
CA VAL A 165 -1.88 -5.42 -9.02
C VAL A 165 -0.43 -5.86 -9.13
N LYS A 166 0.22 -5.46 -10.21
CA LYS A 166 1.67 -5.66 -10.37
C LYS A 166 2.42 -4.61 -9.54
N SER A 167 3.64 -4.93 -9.13
CA SER A 167 4.47 -4.01 -8.34
C SER A 167 4.71 -2.68 -9.08
N GLU A 168 4.86 -2.74 -10.41
CA GLU A 168 5.13 -1.57 -11.25
C GLU A 168 3.99 -0.53 -11.19
N TYR A 169 2.76 -0.95 -10.94
CA TYR A 169 1.63 -0.03 -10.78
C TYR A 169 1.77 0.80 -9.51
N LEU A 170 2.29 0.21 -8.43
CA LEU A 170 2.59 0.96 -7.22
C LEU A 170 3.88 1.77 -7.41
N ASP A 171 4.92 1.19 -8.00
CA ASP A 171 6.21 1.85 -8.14
C ASP A 171 6.13 3.13 -8.98
N SER A 172 5.29 3.13 -10.01
CA SER A 172 5.10 4.28 -10.90
C SER A 172 4.07 5.30 -10.40
N PHE A 173 3.32 4.97 -9.33
CA PHE A 173 2.27 5.84 -8.82
C PHE A 173 2.86 7.18 -8.36
N ILE A 174 2.42 8.28 -8.98
CA ILE A 174 2.83 9.63 -8.60
C ILE A 174 2.00 10.04 -7.39
N VAL A 175 2.65 10.50 -6.34
CA VAL A 175 1.96 10.90 -5.11
C VAL A 175 2.48 12.28 -4.66
N PRO A 176 1.60 13.14 -4.13
CA PRO A 176 2.07 14.35 -3.49
C PRO A 176 2.95 13.99 -2.28
N LEU A 177 3.92 14.83 -1.95
CA LEU A 177 4.71 14.73 -0.73
C LEU A 177 4.81 16.13 -0.10
N PRO A 178 4.05 16.39 0.98
CA PRO A 178 4.14 17.64 1.71
C PRO A 178 5.47 17.75 2.47
N PRO A 179 5.89 18.96 2.88
CA PRO A 179 6.86 19.13 3.95
C PRO A 179 6.42 18.41 5.24
N VAL A 180 7.38 17.96 6.06
CA VAL A 180 7.09 17.17 7.28
C VAL A 180 6.05 17.83 8.21
N ALA A 181 6.11 19.16 8.37
CA ALA A 181 5.13 19.88 9.18
C ALA A 181 3.70 19.75 8.61
N GLU A 182 3.57 19.82 7.28
CA GLU A 182 2.30 19.66 6.58
C GLU A 182 1.82 18.21 6.58
N GLN A 183 2.72 17.22 6.48
CA GLN A 183 2.36 15.81 6.64
C GLN A 183 1.68 15.59 8.01
N LYS A 184 2.30 16.10 9.08
CA LYS A 184 1.72 16.04 10.44
C LYS A 184 0.36 16.72 10.52
N ARG A 185 0.20 17.90 9.90
CA ARG A 185 -1.09 18.62 9.85
C ARG A 185 -2.17 17.82 9.14
N VAL A 186 -1.87 17.24 7.98
CA VAL A 186 -2.79 16.39 7.21
C VAL A 186 -3.22 15.18 8.04
N ILE A 187 -2.25 14.45 8.62
CA ILE A 187 -2.52 13.28 9.46
C ILE A 187 -3.46 13.62 10.62
N GLN A 188 -3.25 14.77 11.29
CA GLN A 188 -4.10 15.22 12.39
C GLN A 188 -5.53 15.53 11.93
N GLN A 189 -5.68 16.22 10.81
CA GLN A 189 -7.01 16.55 10.26
C GLN A 189 -7.79 15.29 9.88
N THR A 190 -7.12 14.32 9.25
CA THR A 190 -7.73 13.04 8.88
C THR A 190 -8.16 12.26 10.12
N LYS A 191 -7.31 12.17 11.16
CA LYS A 191 -7.67 11.52 12.43
C LYS A 191 -8.93 12.17 13.04
N SER A 192 -9.02 13.50 13.09
CA SER A 192 -10.19 14.20 13.63
C SER A 192 -11.50 13.88 12.90
N ILE A 193 -11.46 13.67 11.58
CA ILE A 193 -12.67 13.30 10.79
C ILE A 193 -13.14 11.89 11.18
N TYR A 194 -12.20 10.94 11.35
CA TYR A 194 -12.55 9.57 11.74
C TYR A 194 -13.01 9.43 13.19
N TRP A 195 -12.67 10.38 14.09
CA TRP A 195 -13.18 10.41 15.47
C TRP A 195 -14.58 11.02 15.61
N LEU A 196 -15.14 11.59 14.53
CA LEU A 196 -16.48 12.19 14.52
C LEU A 196 -17.57 11.23 14.00
N TYR A 197 -17.23 9.96 13.75
CA TYR A 197 -18.13 8.87 13.37
C TYR A 197 -17.96 7.68 14.30
#